data_AF-A0A968PDY8-F1
#
_entry.id   AF-A0A968PDY8-F1
#
_cell.length_a   1.000
_cell.length_b   1.000
_cell.length_c   1.000
_cell.angle_alpha   90.00
_cell.angle_beta   90.00
_cell.angle_gamma   90.00
#
_symmetry.space_group_name_H-M   'P 1'
#
loop_
_entity.id
_entity.type
_entity.pdbx_description
1 polymer ?
#
loop_
_entity_poly.entity_id
_entity_poly.type
_entity_poly.pdbx_seq_one_letter_code
_entity_poly.pdbx_strand_id
1 'polypeptide(L)'
;MDEKTKKVAYTKQTQAVKGKNKSNYPLCAVGGRGGDNANKARIYDFDEMDADPPEHVAAWSKGGDSSAANCQMLWVVHNRAKGNR
;
A
#
# COMPACT_ATOMS: atom_id res chain seq x y z
N MET A 1 -11.52 -8.45 2.71
CA MET A 1 -10.23 -9.16 2.54
C MET A 1 -9.77 -9.69 3.88
N ASP A 2 -9.30 -10.94 3.93
CA ASP A 2 -8.84 -11.59 5.17
C ASP A 2 -7.41 -11.15 5.57
N GLU A 3 -7.09 -11.34 6.85
CA GLU A 3 -5.81 -10.93 7.44
C GLU A 3 -4.60 -11.67 6.86
N LYS A 4 -4.75 -12.94 6.46
CA LYS A 4 -3.64 -13.72 5.87
C LYS A 4 -3.23 -13.12 4.53
N THR A 5 -4.21 -12.77 3.70
CA THR A 5 -4.00 -12.12 2.42
C THR A 5 -3.33 -10.74 2.62
N LYS A 6 -3.73 -9.98 3.66
CA LYS A 6 -3.09 -8.69 3.99
C LYS A 6 -1.63 -8.87 4.40
N LYS A 7 -1.34 -9.85 5.26
CA LYS A 7 0.02 -10.19 5.69
C LYS A 7 0.91 -10.62 4.52
N VAL A 8 0.39 -11.43 3.59
CA VAL A 8 1.13 -11.83 2.38
C VAL A 8 1.48 -10.62 1.52
N ALA A 9 0.53 -9.70 1.29
CA ALA A 9 0.78 -8.49 0.51
C ALA A 9 1.83 -7.59 1.21
N TYR A 10 1.68 -7.38 2.52
CA TYR A 10 2.65 -6.65 3.33
C TYR A 10 4.06 -7.24 3.24
N THR A 11 4.22 -8.54 3.48
CA THR A 11 5.52 -9.21 3.42
C THR A 11 6.14 -9.07 2.04
N LYS A 12 5.36 -9.26 0.97
CA LYS A 12 5.84 -9.09 -0.41
C LYS A 12 6.34 -7.67 -0.66
N GLN A 13 5.56 -6.64 -0.28
CA GLN A 13 5.96 -5.24 -0.47
C GLN A 13 7.20 -4.87 0.33
N THR A 14 7.25 -5.25 1.61
CA THR A 14 8.39 -4.97 2.49
C THR A 14 9.65 -5.69 2.01
N GLN A 15 9.55 -6.95 1.57
CA GLN A 15 10.68 -7.68 0.98
C GLN A 15 11.15 -7.06 -0.34
N ALA A 16 10.22 -6.56 -1.17
CA ALA A 16 10.57 -5.96 -2.46
C ALA A 16 11.45 -4.71 -2.34
N VAL A 17 11.39 -4.00 -1.20
CA VAL A 17 12.13 -2.76 -0.93
C VAL A 17 13.26 -2.91 0.07
N LYS A 18 13.37 -4.08 0.72
CA LYS A 18 14.44 -4.40 1.65
C LYS A 18 15.80 -4.25 0.95
N GLY A 19 16.67 -3.42 1.52
CA GLY A 19 18.00 -3.13 0.96
C GLY A 19 18.02 -2.15 -0.22
N LYS A 20 16.87 -1.59 -0.62
CA LYS A 20 16.77 -0.63 -1.75
C LYS A 20 16.61 0.83 -1.32
N ASN A 21 16.64 1.14 -0.02
CA ASN A 21 16.32 2.46 0.55
C ASN A 21 15.01 3.05 0.01
N LYS A 22 14.00 2.19 -0.14
CA LYS A 22 12.67 2.54 -0.64
C LYS A 22 11.61 2.19 0.39
N SER A 23 10.53 2.95 0.39
CA SER A 23 9.37 2.71 1.25
C SER A 23 8.59 1.49 0.80
N ASN A 24 8.03 0.72 1.75
CA ASN A 24 7.10 -0.36 1.44
C ASN A 24 5.70 0.16 1.04
N TYR A 25 5.46 1.47 1.17
CA TYR A 25 4.28 2.13 0.64
C TYR A 25 4.57 2.71 -0.76
N PRO A 26 3.93 2.20 -1.83
CA PRO A 26 4.32 2.51 -3.21
C PRO A 26 4.32 4.00 -3.55
N LEU A 27 3.30 4.76 -3.11
CA LEU A 27 3.23 6.20 -3.37
C LEU A 27 4.38 6.98 -2.71
N CYS A 28 4.86 6.52 -1.55
CA CYS A 28 6.06 7.11 -0.96
C CYS A 28 7.34 6.66 -1.66
N ALA A 29 7.39 5.43 -2.18
CA ALA A 29 8.57 4.87 -2.85
C ALA A 29 8.89 5.52 -4.21
N VAL A 30 7.87 5.89 -5.00
CA VAL A 30 8.06 6.61 -6.28
C VAL A 30 8.33 8.11 -6.08
N GLY A 31 8.05 8.65 -4.89
CA GLY A 31 7.97 10.09 -4.67
C GLY A 31 6.69 10.65 -5.30
N GLY A 32 6.02 11.56 -4.60
CA GLY A 32 4.87 12.27 -5.19
C GLY A 32 5.29 13.06 -6.43
N ARG A 33 4.32 13.46 -7.26
CA ARG A 33 4.57 14.30 -8.45
C ARG A 33 5.31 15.58 -8.05
N GLY A 34 6.63 15.61 -8.28
CA GLY A 34 7.45 16.83 -8.26
C GLY A 34 8.01 17.29 -6.90
N GLY A 35 8.05 16.45 -5.86
CA GLY A 35 8.56 16.87 -4.54
C GLY A 35 9.38 15.80 -3.82
N ASP A 36 10.40 16.25 -3.09
CA ASP A 36 11.25 15.38 -2.27
C ASP A 36 10.42 14.81 -1.10
N ASN A 37 10.12 13.51 -1.16
CA ASN A 37 9.32 12.85 -0.14
C ASN A 37 10.23 12.41 1.03
N ALA A 38 10.07 13.02 2.20
CA ALA A 38 10.77 12.63 3.42
C ALA A 38 10.57 11.16 3.80
N ASN A 39 9.43 10.56 3.41
CA ASN A 39 9.11 9.16 3.69
C ASN A 39 9.56 8.19 2.59
N LYS A 40 10.38 8.62 1.61
CA LYS A 40 10.76 7.78 0.45
C LYS A 40 11.50 6.49 0.81
N ALA A 41 12.16 6.46 1.96
CA ALA A 41 12.86 5.29 2.50
C ALA A 41 12.19 4.69 3.76
N ARG A 42 11.04 5.25 4.21
CA ARG A 42 10.38 4.78 5.43
C ARG A 42 9.71 3.43 5.20
N ILE A 43 10.01 2.48 6.07
CA ILE A 43 9.27 1.22 6.17
C ILE A 43 8.17 1.41 7.22
N TYR A 44 6.92 1.23 6.82
CA TYR A 44 5.76 1.27 7.71
C TYR A 44 5.51 -0.11 8.29
N ASP A 45 5.10 -0.16 9.56
CA ASP A 45 4.69 -1.41 10.19
C ASP A 45 3.32 -1.88 9.67
N PHE A 46 3.02 -3.17 9.82
CA PHE A 46 1.77 -3.75 9.35
C PHE A 46 0.53 -3.00 9.88
N ASP A 47 0.56 -2.61 11.15
CA ASP A 47 -0.55 -1.92 11.82
C ASP A 47 -0.73 -0.45 11.38
N GLU A 48 0.30 0.13 10.74
CA GLU A 48 0.21 1.45 10.12
C GLU A 48 -0.32 1.39 8.68
N MET A 49 -0.51 0.19 8.14
CA MET A 49 -0.92 -0.03 6.77
C MET A 49 -2.31 -0.64 6.68
N ASP A 50 -3.05 -0.25 5.64
CA ASP A 50 -4.32 -0.85 5.29
C ASP A 50 -4.30 -1.33 3.85
N ALA A 51 -5.08 -2.36 3.59
CA ALA A 51 -5.12 -3.00 2.29
C ALA A 51 -6.15 -2.28 1.42
N ASP A 52 -5.71 -1.81 0.26
CA ASP A 52 -6.53 -1.12 -0.75
C ASP A 52 -6.20 -1.76 -2.11
N PRO A 53 -7.18 -1.88 -3.02
CA PRO A 53 -6.86 -2.17 -4.41
C PRO A 53 -5.94 -1.09 -5.00
N PRO A 54 -5.01 -1.45 -5.91
CA PRO A 54 -4.21 -0.46 -6.62
C PRO A 54 -5.12 0.52 -7.39
N GLU A 55 -4.65 1.74 -7.65
CA GLU A 55 -5.44 2.89 -8.17
C GLU A 55 -6.11 2.68 -9.55
N HIS A 56 -5.92 1.50 -10.16
CA HIS A 56 -6.53 1.09 -11.43
C HIS A 56 -7.52 -0.06 -11.29
N VAL A 57 -7.70 -0.61 -10.09
CA VAL A 57 -8.67 -1.67 -9.79
C VAL A 57 -9.84 -1.02 -9.03
N ALA A 58 -11.06 -1.41 -9.40
CA ALA A 58 -12.26 -0.95 -8.69
C ALA A 58 -12.13 -1.26 -7.19
N ALA A 59 -12.59 -0.32 -6.34
CA ALA A 59 -12.63 -0.54 -4.91
C ALA A 59 -13.35 -1.86 -4.58
N TRP A 60 -12.91 -2.58 -3.55
CA TRP A 60 -13.60 -3.82 -3.12
C TRP A 60 -15.06 -3.56 -2.74
N SER A 61 -15.36 -2.37 -2.20
CA SER A 61 -16.73 -1.91 -1.92
C SER A 61 -17.58 -1.71 -3.17
N LYS A 62 -16.97 -1.63 -4.36
CA LYS A 62 -17.63 -1.42 -5.66
C LYS A 62 -17.57 -2.68 -6.55
N GLY A 63 -17.30 -3.86 -5.96
CA GLY A 63 -17.28 -5.14 -6.68
C GLY A 63 -15.91 -5.54 -7.24
N GLY A 64 -14.82 -4.90 -6.81
CA GLY A 64 -13.45 -5.31 -7.17
C GLY A 64 -13.05 -6.65 -6.55
N ASP A 65 -12.30 -7.46 -7.29
CA ASP A 65 -11.78 -8.75 -6.80
C ASP A 65 -10.79 -8.56 -5.64
N SER A 66 -10.97 -9.33 -4.57
CA SER A 66 -10.25 -9.19 -3.29
C SER A 66 -9.15 -10.25 -3.13
N SER A 67 -8.50 -10.60 -4.23
CA SER A 67 -7.39 -11.55 -4.27
C SER A 67 -6.05 -10.90 -3.90
N ALA A 68 -5.10 -11.69 -3.39
CA ALA A 68 -3.75 -11.22 -3.03
C ALA A 68 -2.99 -10.57 -4.21
N ALA A 69 -3.38 -10.88 -5.45
CA ALA A 69 -2.81 -10.28 -6.66
C ALA A 69 -3.20 -8.80 -6.83
N ASN A 70 -4.37 -8.41 -6.30
CA ASN A 70 -4.93 -7.06 -6.40
C ASN A 70 -4.90 -6.32 -5.06
N CYS A 71 -4.04 -6.75 -4.12
CA CYS A 71 -3.92 -6.11 -2.82
C CYS A 71 -2.64 -5.28 -2.73
N GLN A 72 -2.81 -3.98 -2.47
CA GLN A 72 -1.74 -3.08 -2.13
C GLN A 72 -1.86 -2.62 -0.68
N MET A 73 -0.81 -2.75 0.13
CA MET A 73 -0.78 -2.09 1.44
C MET A 73 -0.45 -0.61 1.26
N LEU A 74 -1.30 0.25 1.82
CA LEU A 74 -1.15 1.71 1.82
C LEU A 74 -1.06 2.21 3.25
N TRP A 75 -0.34 3.31 3.47
CA TRP A 75 -0.37 3.97 4.77
C TRP A 75 -1.80 4.42 5.12
N VAL A 76 -2.28 4.08 6.32
CA VAL A 76 -3.67 4.26 6.77
C VAL A 76 -4.17 5.70 6.56
N VAL A 77 -3.33 6.70 6.85
CA VAL A 77 -3.70 8.12 6.73
C VAL A 77 -4.01 8.49 5.28
N HIS A 78 -3.18 8.05 4.32
CA HIS A 78 -3.45 8.27 2.91
C HIS A 78 -4.61 7.42 2.39
N ASN A 79 -4.76 6.18 2.88
CA ASN A 79 -5.89 5.34 2.49
C ASN A 79 -7.22 5.97 2.89
N ARG A 80 -7.32 6.50 4.12
CA ARG A 80 -8.51 7.21 4.61
C ARG A 80 -8.79 8.50 3.84
N ALA A 81 -7.74 9.20 3.40
CA ALA A 81 -7.87 10.43 2.60
C ALA A 81 -8.39 10.17 1.17
N LYS A 82 -8.28 8.96 0.63
CA LYS A 82 -8.80 8.60 -0.71
C LYS A 82 -10.33 8.67 -0.82
N GLY A 83 -11.05 8.80 0.30
CA GLY A 83 -12.49 9.12 0.26
C GLY A 83 -13.38 8.05 -0.38
N ASN A 84 -12.92 6.79 -0.48
CA ASN A 84 -13.76 5.68 -0.92
C ASN A 84 -14.75 5.30 0.19
N ARG A 85 -15.85 6.07 0.30
CA ARG A 85 -17.11 5.61 0.89
C ARG A 85 -17.99 4.98 -0.19
#